data_AF-A0A450XK15-F1
#
_entry.id   AF-A0A450XK15-F1
#
_cell.length_a   1.000
_cell.length_b   1.000
_cell.length_c   1.000
_cell.angle_alpha   90.00
_cell.angle_beta   90.00
_cell.angle_gamma   90.00
#
_symmetry.space_group_name_H-M   'P 1'
#
loop_
_entity.id
_entity.type
_entity.pdbx_description
1 polymer ?
#
loop_
_entity_poly.entity_id
_entity_poly.type
_entity_poly.pdbx_seq_one_letter_code
_entity_poly.pdbx_strand_id
1 'polypeptide(L)'
;TYAELAHHYGTAVLPARPYKPKDKATKAEVAVQVVERWILARLRHRRFFSLVELNTAIRQLRGQMNDRPLQRHKISRRELFETLDKPVLRPLPPHRTST
;
A
#
# COMPACT_ATOMS: atom_id res chain seq x y z
N THR A 1 4.38 7.11 -20.73
CA THR A 1 4.34 8.36 -19.93
C THR A 1 3.40 8.23 -18.74
N TYR A 2 3.45 9.12 -17.73
CA TYR A 2 2.47 9.10 -16.61
C TYR A 2 1.03 9.28 -17.09
N ALA A 3 0.82 10.00 -18.20
CA ALA A 3 -0.50 10.19 -18.81
C ALA A 3 -1.04 8.90 -19.45
N GLU A 4 -0.21 8.12 -20.15
CA GLU A 4 -0.60 6.81 -20.70
C GLU A 4 -0.97 5.82 -19.59
N LEU A 5 -0.23 5.84 -18.48
CA LEU A 5 -0.54 5.01 -17.31
C LEU A 5 -1.91 5.38 -16.73
N ALA A 6 -2.16 6.68 -16.56
CA ALA A 6 -3.42 7.22 -16.07
C ALA A 6 -4.60 6.80 -16.96
N HIS A 7 -4.44 6.91 -18.28
CA HIS A 7 -5.44 6.50 -19.25
C HIS A 7 -5.70 4.99 -19.19
N HIS A 8 -4.65 4.18 -19.18
CA HIS A 8 -4.77 2.72 -19.16
C HIS A 8 -5.51 2.18 -17.94
N TYR A 9 -5.27 2.76 -16.76
CA TYR A 9 -5.96 2.37 -15.52
C TYR A 9 -7.24 3.18 -15.26
N GLY A 10 -7.67 4.03 -16.20
CA GLY A 10 -8.85 4.89 -16.04
C GLY A 10 -8.79 5.78 -14.79
N THR A 11 -7.57 6.23 -14.44
CA THR A 11 -7.25 6.98 -13.22
C THR A 11 -6.89 8.42 -13.58
N ALA A 12 -7.32 9.39 -12.78
CA ALA A 12 -6.90 10.78 -12.93
C ALA A 12 -5.66 11.06 -12.07
N VAL A 13 -4.62 11.65 -12.65
CA VAL A 13 -3.43 12.11 -11.92
C VAL A 13 -3.64 13.56 -11.51
N LEU A 14 -3.80 13.80 -10.22
CA LEU A 14 -3.91 15.14 -9.65
C LEU A 14 -2.57 15.55 -9.03
N PRO A 15 -1.81 16.47 -9.64
CA PRO A 15 -0.56 16.94 -9.06
C PRO A 15 -0.81 17.74 -7.79
N ALA A 16 0.06 17.58 -6.78
CA ALA A 16 0.03 18.45 -5.61
C ALA A 16 0.40 19.89 -5.98
N ARG A 17 -0.08 20.87 -5.20
CA ARG A 17 0.27 22.27 -5.42
C ARG A 17 1.80 22.47 -5.36
N PRO A 18 2.40 23.12 -6.39
CA PRO A 18 3.80 23.52 -6.33
C PRO A 18 4.08 24.39 -5.10
N TYR A 19 5.24 24.20 -4.46
CA TYR A 19 5.75 24.98 -3.32
C TYR A 19 4.87 24.99 -2.05
N LYS A 20 3.71 24.31 -2.05
CA LYS A 20 2.84 24.13 -0.89
C LYS A 20 2.34 22.67 -0.84
N PRO A 21 3.18 21.73 -0.39
CA PRO A 21 2.91 20.29 -0.44
C PRO A 21 1.90 19.83 0.62
N LYS A 22 0.75 20.53 0.74
CA LYS A 22 -0.34 20.18 1.66
C LYS A 22 -1.26 19.09 1.11
N ASP A 23 -1.21 18.84 -0.20
CA ASP A 23 -2.13 17.93 -0.89
C ASP A 23 -1.58 16.50 -1.01
N LYS A 24 -0.32 16.30 -0.60
CA LYS A 24 0.22 14.95 -0.48
C LYS A 24 -0.57 14.24 0.61
N ALA A 25 -1.03 13.02 0.31
CA ALA A 25 -1.77 12.23 1.28
C ALA A 25 -0.89 11.99 2.51
N THR A 26 -1.13 12.75 3.59
CA THR A 26 -0.48 12.57 4.90
C THR A 26 -0.64 11.13 5.40
N LYS A 27 -1.75 10.49 5.00
CA LYS A 27 -2.01 9.07 5.23
C LYS A 27 -0.99 8.15 4.55
N ALA A 28 -0.44 8.49 3.38
CA ALA A 28 0.54 7.67 2.67
C ALA A 28 1.90 7.66 3.39
N GLU A 29 2.40 8.83 3.79
CA GLU A 29 3.68 8.91 4.53
C GLU A 29 3.58 8.24 5.90
N VAL A 30 2.49 8.47 6.62
CA VAL A 30 2.24 7.79 7.91
C VAL A 30 2.11 6.28 7.71
N ALA A 31 1.46 5.82 6.64
CA ALA A 31 1.36 4.39 6.34
C ALA A 31 2.73 3.76 6.08
N VAL A 32 3.63 4.43 5.34
CA VAL A 32 5.01 3.97 5.13
C VAL A 32 5.73 3.82 6.46
N GLN A 33 5.67 4.83 7.33
CA GLN A 33 6.29 4.75 8.67
C GLN A 33 5.72 3.61 9.52
N VAL A 34 4.41 3.34 9.43
CA VAL A 34 3.80 2.21 10.14
C VAL A 34 4.36 0.89 9.64
N VAL A 35 4.47 0.73 8.32
CA VAL A 35 5.05 -0.49 7.70
C VAL A 35 6.50 -0.67 8.12
N GLU A 36 7.32 0.38 8.10
CA GLU A 36 8.72 0.33 8.53
C GLU A 36 8.84 -0.13 9.99
N ARG A 37 8.09 0.51 10.90
CA ARG A 37 8.11 0.15 12.33
C ARG A 37 7.57 -1.25 12.59
N TRP A 38 6.66 -1.75 11.76
CA TRP A 38 6.10 -3.09 11.96
C TRP A 38 6.97 -4.19 11.38
N ILE A 39 7.35 -4.03 10.12
CA ILE A 39 7.99 -5.08 9.34
C ILE A 39 9.50 -4.98 9.52
N LEU A 40 10.12 -3.84 9.19
CA LEU A 40 11.58 -3.72 9.24
C LEU A 40 12.12 -3.91 10.65
N ALA A 41 11.46 -3.33 11.67
CA ALA A 41 11.90 -3.50 13.05
C ALA A 41 11.90 -4.97 13.50
N ARG A 42 10.96 -5.80 13.02
CA ARG A 42 10.91 -7.24 13.34
C ARG A 42 11.93 -8.07 12.56
N LEU A 43 12.32 -7.59 11.38
CA LEU A 43 13.30 -8.27 10.52
C LEU A 43 14.75 -7.81 10.77
N ARG A 44 14.97 -6.74 11.54
CA ARG A 44 16.29 -6.09 11.71
C ARG A 44 17.44 -6.99 12.16
N HIS A 45 17.14 -8.09 12.85
CA HIS A 45 18.13 -9.05 13.37
C HIS A 45 18.11 -10.39 12.63
N ARG A 46 17.37 -10.48 11.52
CA ARG A 46 17.31 -11.68 10.68
C ARG A 46 18.15 -11.46 9.42
N ARG A 47 19.02 -12.41 9.13
CA ARG A 47 19.73 -12.49 7.84
C ARG A 47 18.94 -13.39 6.90
N PHE A 48 18.80 -12.97 5.66
CA PHE A 48 18.12 -13.70 4.60
C PHE A 48 19.16 -14.11 3.56
N PHE A 49 19.00 -15.30 2.99
CA PHE A 49 19.91 -15.82 1.97
C PHE A 49 19.28 -15.86 0.58
N SER A 50 18.01 -15.46 0.47
CA SER A 50 17.34 -15.27 -0.82
C SER A 50 16.27 -14.18 -0.75
N LEU A 51 15.98 -13.58 -1.91
CA LEU A 51 14.86 -12.65 -2.05
C LEU A 51 13.50 -13.32 -1.81
N VAL A 52 13.38 -14.62 -2.13
CA VAL A 52 12.14 -15.38 -1.90
C VAL A 52 11.86 -15.50 -0.41
N GLU A 53 12.87 -15.83 0.38
CA GLU A 53 12.77 -15.93 1.84
C GLU A 53 12.38 -14.59 2.47
N LEU A 54 13.05 -13.51 2.07
CA LEU A 54 12.73 -12.15 2.51
C LEU A 54 11.28 -11.77 2.17
N ASN A 55 10.87 -11.97 0.91
CA ASN A 55 9.52 -11.66 0.45
C ASN A 55 8.46 -12.47 1.20
N THR A 56 8.75 -13.72 1.55
CA THR A 56 7.85 -14.57 2.33
C THR A 56 7.67 -14.01 3.74
N ALA A 57 8.76 -13.66 4.42
CA ALA A 57 8.70 -13.05 5.75
C ALA A 57 7.96 -11.71 5.75
N ILE A 58 8.19 -10.87 4.74
CA ILE A 58 7.46 -9.60 4.57
C ILE A 58 5.96 -9.85 4.36
N ARG A 59 5.57 -10.80 3.50
CA ARG A 59 4.16 -11.12 3.24
C ARG A 59 3.44 -11.57 4.51
N GLN A 60 4.09 -12.41 5.31
CA GLN A 60 3.53 -12.87 6.59
C GLN A 60 3.30 -11.71 7.56
N LEU A 61 4.32 -10.87 7.79
CA LEU A 61 4.21 -9.73 8.70
C LEU A 61 3.21 -8.68 8.21
N ARG A 62 3.13 -8.45 6.90
CA ARG A 62 2.14 -7.56 6.29
C ARG A 62 0.72 -8.09 6.53
N GLY A 63 0.50 -9.40 6.38
CA GLY A 63 -0.79 -10.03 6.68
C GLY A 63 -1.22 -9.77 8.12
N GLN A 64 -0.36 -10.11 9.08
CA GLN A 64 -0.60 -9.88 10.50
C GLN A 64 -0.87 -8.40 10.84
N MET A 65 -0.12 -7.48 10.21
CA MET A 65 -0.33 -6.04 10.40
C MET A 65 -1.69 -5.58 9.87
N ASN A 66 -2.15 -6.13 8.74
CA ASN A 66 -3.42 -5.77 8.13
C ASN A 66 -4.63 -6.35 8.90
N ASP A 67 -4.45 -7.52 9.51
CA ASP A 67 -5.51 -8.22 10.27
C ASP A 67 -5.63 -7.71 11.71
N ARG A 68 -4.62 -6.99 12.22
CA ARG A 68 -4.67 -6.40 13.56
C ARG A 68 -5.69 -5.24 13.62
N PRO A 69 -6.56 -5.20 14.66
CA PRO A 69 -7.43 -4.05 14.92
C PRO A 69 -6.64 -2.75 15.05
N LEU A 70 -7.21 -1.66 14.52
CA LEU A 70 -6.64 -0.32 14.66
C LEU A 70 -6.69 0.14 16.12
N GLN A 71 -5.74 0.98 16.54
CA GLN A 71 -5.67 1.41 17.96
C GLN A 71 -6.96 2.10 18.46
N ARG A 72 -7.70 2.78 17.58
CA ARG A 72 -8.91 3.54 17.93
C ARG A 72 -10.22 2.85 17.49
N HIS A 73 -10.13 1.77 16.73
CA HIS A 73 -11.30 1.09 16.16
C HIS A 73 -11.14 -0.40 16.33
N LYS A 74 -12.21 -1.10 16.74
CA LYS A 74 -12.21 -2.58 16.85
C LYS A 74 -12.19 -3.30 15.49
N ILE A 75 -11.88 -2.57 14.41
CA ILE A 75 -11.88 -3.03 13.02
C ILE A 75 -10.43 -2.98 12.51
N SER A 76 -10.03 -3.99 11.75
CA SER A 76 -8.73 -4.12 11.11
C SER A 76 -8.64 -3.35 9.79
N ARG A 77 -7.43 -3.19 9.26
CA ARG A 77 -7.23 -2.57 7.93
C ARG A 77 -7.84 -3.43 6.82
N ARG A 78 -7.76 -4.76 6.96
CA ARG A 78 -8.36 -5.69 6.00
C ARG A 78 -9.88 -5.52 5.96
N GLU A 79 -10.53 -5.51 7.11
CA GLU A 79 -12.00 -5.37 7.17
C GLU A 79 -12.46 -4.05 6.57
N LEU A 80 -11.74 -2.94 6.83
CA LEU A 80 -12.02 -1.66 6.18
C LEU A 80 -11.89 -1.74 4.66
N PHE A 81 -10.81 -2.35 4.15
CA PHE A 81 -10.62 -2.53 2.72
C PHE A 81 -11.72 -3.39 2.09
N GLU A 82 -12.08 -4.50 2.72
CA GLU A 82 -13.10 -5.42 2.21
C GLU A 82 -14.50 -4.80 2.23
N THR A 83 -14.80 -3.94 3.20
CA THR A 83 -16.11 -3.31 3.35
C THR A 83 -16.26 -2.05 2.50
N LEU A 84 -15.21 -1.24 2.39
CA LEU A 84 -15.30 0.10 1.78
C LEU A 84 -14.70 0.15 0.37
N ASP A 85 -13.49 -0.36 0.20
CA ASP A 85 -12.73 -0.19 -1.04
C ASP A 85 -13.05 -1.29 -2.05
N LYS A 86 -12.96 -2.55 -1.64
CA LYS A 86 -13.11 -3.74 -2.51
C LYS A 86 -14.39 -3.73 -3.35
N PRO A 87 -15.58 -3.34 -2.83
CA PRO A 87 -16.81 -3.34 -3.62
C PRO A 87 -16.83 -2.28 -4.73
N VAL A 88 -16.03 -1.21 -4.60
CA VAL A 88 -16.00 -0.08 -5.55
C VAL A 88 -14.77 -0.12 -6.47
N LEU A 89 -13.90 -1.12 -6.33
CA LEU A 89 -12.74 -1.29 -7.21
C LEU A 89 -13.17 -1.70 -8.62
N ARG A 90 -12.59 -1.03 -9.61
CA ARG A 90 -12.74 -1.42 -11.02
C ARG A 90 -11.90 -2.66 -11.31
N PRO A 91 -12.33 -3.51 -12.27
CA PRO A 91 -11.51 -4.62 -12.74
C PRO A 91 -10.19 -4.10 -13.33
N LEU A 92 -9.15 -4.93 -13.26
CA LEU A 92 -7.89 -4.62 -13.93
C LEU A 92 -8.07 -4.66 -15.46
N PRO A 93 -7.36 -3.81 -16.21
CA PRO A 93 -7.33 -3.90 -17.66
C PRO A 93 -6.87 -5.30 -18.13
N PRO A 94 -7.44 -5.84 -19.22
CA PRO A 94 -7.15 -7.20 -19.68
C PRO A 94 -5.75 -7.36 -20.28
N HIS A 95 -5.10 -6.25 -20.64
CA HIS A 95 -3.77 -6.22 -21.22
C HIS A 95 -2.87 -5.37 -20.35
N ARG A 96 -1.57 -5.66 -20.38
CA ARG A 96 -0.58 -4.82 -19.70
C ARG A 96 -0.51 -3.46 -20.40
N THR A 97 -0.19 -2.41 -19.65
CA THR A 97 0.26 -1.15 -20.26
C THR A 97 1.36 -1.47 -21.26
N SER A 98 1.14 -1.10 -22.52
CA SER A 98 2.20 -1.12 -23.52
C SER A 98 3.19 -0.02 -23.13
N THR A 99 4.35 -0.42 -22.64
CA THR A 99 5.47 0.45 -22.35
C THR A 99 6.55 0.19 -23.39
#